data_AF-A0A6B2E6Y4-F1
#
_entry.id   AF-A0A6B2E6Y4-F1
#
_cell.length_a   1.000
_cell.length_b   1.000
_cell.length_c   1.000
_cell.angle_alpha   90.00
_cell.angle_beta   90.00
_cell.angle_gamma   90.00
#
_symmetry.space_group_name_H-M   'P 1'
#
loop_
_entity.id
_entity.type
_entity.pdbx_description
1 polymer ?
#
loop_
_entity_poly.entity_id
_entity_poly.type
_entity_poly.pdbx_seq_one_letter_code
_entity_poly.pdbx_strand_id
1 'polypeptide(L)'
;RVRRQTVFGGVTPGSQGGVQGTVGARGTLFNDNGHRVDGHGSVSRQWHPTGPTSIGGGLDYTGPRGSASVNAQHQHRFGTSLTAEGRANLYRSPNGMTSLDATGSYQRQFGGPFGTSRPN
;
A
#
# COMPACT_ATOMS: atom_id res chain seq x y z
N ARG A 1 24.23 -2.37 -7.51
CA ARG A 1 22.91 -2.29 -6.84
C ARG A 1 21.84 -2.05 -7.91
N VAL A 2 20.97 -3.02 -8.21
CA VAL A 2 19.99 -2.90 -9.32
C VAL A 2 18.73 -2.21 -8.80
N ARG A 3 18.52 -0.95 -9.18
CA ARG A 3 17.23 -0.26 -9.00
C ARG A 3 16.26 -0.82 -10.02
N ARG A 4 15.37 -1.71 -9.59
CA ARG A 4 14.36 -2.28 -10.48
C ARG A 4 13.11 -1.42 -10.37
N GLN A 5 12.78 -0.73 -11.46
CA GLN A 5 11.55 0.04 -11.60
C GLN A 5 10.62 -0.69 -12.56
N THR A 6 9.33 -0.68 -12.25
CA THR A 6 8.28 -1.28 -13.08
C THR A 6 7.15 -0.28 -13.14
N VAL A 7 6.92 0.25 -14.33
CA VAL A 7 5.73 1.04 -14.64
C VAL A 7 4.66 0.06 -15.12
N PHE A 8 3.46 0.17 -14.57
CA PHE A 8 2.31 -0.63 -14.95
C PHE A 8 1.15 0.30 -15.26
N GLY A 9 0.38 -0.08 -16.26
CA GLY A 9 -0.79 0.66 -16.68
C GLY A 9 -1.80 -0.31 -17.27
N GLY A 10 -3.08 -0.06 -16.99
CA GLY A 10 -4.15 -0.92 -17.45
C GLY A 10 -5.47 -0.19 -17.47
N VAL A 11 -6.34 -0.59 -18.39
CA VAL A 11 -7.71 -0.15 -18.46
C VAL A 11 -8.59 -1.36 -18.18
N THR A 12 -9.39 -1.28 -17.13
CA THR A 12 -10.33 -2.33 -16.75
C THR A 12 -11.76 -1.82 -16.91
N PRO A 13 -12.70 -2.67 -17.36
CA PRO A 13 -14.12 -2.37 -17.24
C PRO A 13 -14.46 -2.04 -15.79
N GLY A 14 -15.00 -0.86 -15.55
CA GLY A 14 -15.48 -0.43 -14.25
C GLY A 14 -16.90 -0.93 -13.98
N SER A 15 -17.28 -0.99 -12.72
CA SER A 15 -18.65 -1.33 -12.31
C SER A 15 -19.67 -0.35 -12.94
N GLN A 16 -20.83 -0.88 -13.37
CA GLN A 16 -21.93 -0.13 -13.99
C GLN A 16 -21.62 0.52 -15.35
N GLY A 17 -20.91 -0.19 -16.23
CA GLY A 17 -20.59 0.31 -17.57
C GLY A 17 -19.36 1.23 -17.63
N GLY A 18 -18.80 1.57 -16.46
CA GLY A 18 -17.55 2.28 -16.21
C GLY A 18 -16.36 1.92 -17.11
N VAL A 19 -15.47 2.88 -17.35
CA VAL A 19 -14.08 2.56 -17.72
C VAL A 19 -13.16 3.06 -16.61
N GLN A 20 -12.32 2.20 -16.04
CA GLN A 20 -11.30 2.57 -15.07
C GLN A 20 -9.94 2.46 -15.71
N GLY A 21 -9.18 3.56 -15.73
CA GLY A 21 -7.77 3.55 -16.11
C GLY A 21 -6.91 3.69 -14.87
N THR A 22 -5.90 2.85 -14.76
CA THR A 22 -4.90 2.92 -13.69
C THR A 22 -3.52 3.03 -14.32
N VAL A 23 -2.70 3.94 -13.81
CA VAL A 23 -1.29 4.07 -14.14
C VAL A 23 -0.51 4.15 -12.84
N GLY A 24 0.55 3.38 -12.72
CA GLY A 24 1.40 3.40 -11.55
C GLY A 24 2.83 3.00 -11.85
N ALA A 25 3.69 3.27 -10.88
CA ALA A 25 5.06 2.83 -10.89
C ALA A 25 5.39 2.25 -9.52
N ARG A 26 6.19 1.20 -9.52
CA ARG A 26 6.83 0.69 -8.32
C ARG A 26 8.30 0.48 -8.57
N GLY A 27 9.10 0.56 -7.53
CA GLY A 27 10.50 0.20 -7.66
C GLY A 27 11.23 0.11 -6.34
N THR A 28 12.39 -0.54 -6.39
CA THR A 28 13.25 -0.71 -5.24
C THR A 28 14.09 0.55 -5.03
N LEU A 29 13.86 1.22 -3.91
CA LEU A 29 14.57 2.43 -3.49
C LEU A 29 15.88 2.08 -2.80
N PHE A 30 15.85 1.04 -1.96
CA PHE A 30 16.98 0.55 -1.20
C PHE A 30 16.95 -0.98 -1.18
N ASN A 31 18.10 -1.63 -1.36
CA ASN A 31 18.24 -3.07 -1.18
C ASN A 31 19.70 -3.42 -0.85
N ASP A 32 19.99 -3.70 0.41
CA ASP A 32 21.31 -4.12 0.87
C ASP A 32 21.23 -5.02 2.11
N ASN A 33 22.08 -6.04 2.15
CA ASN A 33 22.26 -6.94 3.29
C ASN A 33 20.95 -7.46 3.94
N GLY A 34 19.97 -7.85 3.13
CA GLY A 34 18.67 -8.34 3.62
C GLY A 34 17.67 -7.25 4.01
N HIS A 35 18.02 -5.98 3.89
CA HIS A 35 17.15 -4.83 4.06
C HIS A 35 16.71 -4.29 2.70
N ARG A 36 15.41 -4.33 2.43
CA ARG A 36 14.80 -3.86 1.19
C ARG A 36 13.73 -2.82 1.47
N VAL A 37 13.78 -1.70 0.75
CA VAL A 37 12.73 -0.68 0.73
C VAL A 37 12.27 -0.56 -0.71
N ASP A 38 11.01 -0.92 -0.93
CA ASP A 38 10.30 -0.68 -2.18
C ASP A 38 9.38 0.53 -2.00
N GLY A 39 9.24 1.33 -3.05
CA GLY A 39 8.27 2.41 -3.12
C GLY A 39 7.36 2.21 -4.31
N HIS A 40 6.10 2.61 -4.16
CA HIS A 40 5.11 2.51 -5.21
C HIS A 40 4.16 3.70 -5.19
N GLY A 41 3.58 4.00 -6.34
CA GLY A 41 2.60 5.05 -6.52
C GLY A 41 1.71 4.74 -7.70
N SER A 42 0.43 5.03 -7.60
CA SER A 42 -0.54 4.83 -8.66
C SER A 42 -1.59 5.93 -8.67
N VAL A 43 -2.11 6.20 -9.84
CA VAL A 43 -3.25 7.07 -10.07
C VAL A 43 -4.26 6.26 -10.86
N SER A 44 -5.50 6.23 -10.38
CA SER A 44 -6.59 5.63 -11.12
C SER A 44 -7.74 6.61 -11.30
N ARG A 45 -8.41 6.55 -12.45
CA ARG A 45 -9.57 7.38 -12.77
C ARG A 45 -10.66 6.54 -13.37
N GLN A 46 -11.88 6.74 -12.89
CA GLN A 46 -13.08 6.12 -13.44
C GLN A 46 -13.84 7.14 -14.30
N TRP A 47 -13.96 6.87 -15.60
CA TRP A 47 -14.67 7.70 -16.56
C TRP A 47 -16.09 7.18 -16.76
N HIS A 48 -17.03 7.55 -15.88
CA HIS A 48 -18.51 7.44 -16.00
C HIS A 48 -19.17 8.29 -14.89
N PRO A 49 -20.30 8.99 -15.14
CA PRO A 49 -20.34 10.45 -15.35
C PRO A 49 -19.70 11.33 -14.24
N THR A 50 -19.38 10.80 -13.06
CA THR A 50 -18.70 11.54 -11.97
C THR A 50 -17.79 10.64 -11.11
N GLY A 51 -17.20 9.59 -11.69
CA GLY A 51 -16.34 8.63 -10.98
C GLY A 51 -15.13 9.28 -10.28
N PRO A 52 -14.79 8.87 -9.05
CA PRO A 52 -13.70 9.46 -8.28
C PRO A 52 -12.34 9.11 -8.89
N THR A 53 -11.46 10.10 -8.98
CA THR A 53 -10.02 9.84 -9.19
C THR A 53 -9.42 9.41 -7.86
N SER A 54 -8.65 8.32 -7.84
CA SER A 54 -7.83 7.94 -6.70
C SER A 54 -6.34 8.08 -7.01
N ILE A 55 -5.58 8.53 -6.03
CA ILE A 55 -4.14 8.66 -6.06
C ILE A 55 -3.63 7.92 -4.82
N GLY A 56 -2.81 6.91 -5.03
CA GLY A 56 -2.23 6.10 -3.98
C GLY A 56 -0.72 6.06 -4.08
N GLY A 57 -0.08 5.79 -2.96
CA GLY A 57 1.33 5.46 -2.93
C GLY A 57 1.74 4.96 -1.57
N GLY A 58 2.86 4.26 -1.54
CA GLY A 58 3.33 3.63 -0.33
C GLY A 58 4.80 3.25 -0.39
N LEU A 59 5.31 2.93 0.79
CA LEU A 59 6.64 2.44 1.02
C LEU A 59 6.54 1.13 1.79
N ASP A 60 7.26 0.13 1.31
CA ASP A 60 7.32 -1.21 1.89
C ASP A 60 8.76 -1.51 2.26
N TYR A 61 9.03 -1.62 3.56
CA TYR A 61 10.27 -2.09 4.12
C TYR A 61 10.16 -3.58 4.47
N THR A 62 11.16 -4.35 4.05
CA THR A 62 11.32 -5.76 4.42
C THR A 62 12.74 -5.97 4.89
N GLY A 63 12.90 -6.51 6.10
CA GLY A 63 14.18 -6.83 6.71
C GLY A 63 14.21 -8.25 7.26
N PRO A 64 15.37 -8.71 7.77
CA PRO A 64 15.54 -10.07 8.28
C PRO A 64 14.67 -10.38 9.52
N ARG A 65 14.32 -9.35 10.28
CA ARG A 65 13.58 -9.46 11.56
C ARG A 65 12.15 -8.93 11.48
N GLY A 66 11.69 -8.51 10.31
CA GLY A 66 10.36 -7.90 10.20
C GLY A 66 10.14 -7.11 8.93
N SER A 67 8.94 -6.58 8.79
CA SER A 67 8.52 -5.74 7.67
C SER A 67 7.72 -4.57 8.19
N ALA A 68 7.76 -3.44 7.51
CA ALA A 68 6.90 -2.31 7.79
C ALA A 68 6.39 -1.75 6.46
N SER A 69 5.13 -1.35 6.39
CA SER A 69 4.57 -0.70 5.22
C SER A 69 3.82 0.55 5.63
N VAL A 70 3.87 1.57 4.79
CA VAL A 70 3.09 2.79 4.95
C VAL A 70 2.47 3.10 3.61
N ASN A 71 1.15 3.25 3.58
CA ASN A 71 0.35 3.45 2.39
C ASN A 71 -0.56 4.65 2.62
N ALA A 72 -0.61 5.55 1.65
CA ALA A 72 -1.54 6.67 1.62
C ALA A 72 -2.34 6.58 0.32
N GLN A 73 -3.66 6.66 0.44
CA GLN A 73 -4.55 6.68 -0.70
C GLN A 73 -5.56 7.81 -0.55
N HIS A 74 -5.49 8.77 -1.45
CA HIS A 74 -6.48 9.82 -1.58
C HIS A 74 -7.48 9.44 -2.67
N GLN A 75 -8.77 9.47 -2.34
CA GLN A 75 -9.83 9.25 -3.30
C GLN A 75 -10.74 10.47 -3.33
N HIS A 76 -10.81 11.10 -4.50
CA HIS A 76 -11.59 12.31 -4.72
C HIS A 76 -13.05 12.05 -4.32
N ARG A 77 -13.63 12.88 -3.45
CA ARG A 77 -14.95 12.72 -2.79
C ARG A 77 -15.03 11.73 -1.62
N PHE A 78 -14.07 10.84 -1.43
CA PHE A 78 -14.08 9.81 -0.37
C PHE A 78 -13.05 10.03 0.73
N GLY A 79 -12.12 10.97 0.55
CA GLY A 79 -11.13 11.36 1.55
C GLY A 79 -9.77 10.71 1.33
N THR A 80 -8.90 10.82 2.35
CA THR A 80 -7.55 10.24 2.36
C THR A 80 -7.47 9.14 3.41
N SER A 81 -7.17 7.91 3.02
CA SER A 81 -6.76 6.87 3.95
C SER A 81 -5.24 6.86 4.10
N LEU A 82 -4.78 6.74 5.33
CA LEU A 82 -3.40 6.48 5.69
C LEU A 82 -3.37 5.17 6.47
N THR A 83 -2.58 4.22 6.01
CA THR A 83 -2.39 2.93 6.65
C THR A 83 -0.90 2.73 6.91
N ALA A 84 -0.55 2.33 8.11
CA ALA A 84 0.79 1.93 8.49
C ALA A 84 0.70 0.55 9.13
N GLU A 85 1.52 -0.39 8.68
CA GLU A 85 1.62 -1.73 9.26
C GLU A 85 3.06 -2.04 9.62
N GLY A 86 3.25 -2.79 10.69
CA GLY A 86 4.53 -3.27 11.15
C GLY A 86 4.40 -4.72 11.59
N ARG A 87 5.38 -5.54 11.22
CA ARG A 87 5.51 -6.92 11.66
C ARG A 87 6.95 -7.13 12.11
N ALA A 88 7.14 -7.75 13.26
CA ALA A 88 8.45 -8.08 13.80
C ALA A 88 8.44 -9.53 14.25
N ASN A 89 9.41 -10.32 13.78
CA ASN A 89 9.62 -11.68 14.23
C ASN A 89 10.40 -11.59 15.55
N LEU A 90 9.71 -11.74 16.68
CA LEU A 90 10.30 -11.63 18.00
C LEU A 90 11.14 -12.87 18.35
N TYR A 91 10.68 -14.05 17.95
CA TYR A 91 11.37 -15.29 18.23
C TYR A 91 11.09 -16.33 17.15
N ARG A 92 12.11 -17.09 16.78
CA ARG A 92 11.96 -18.28 15.95
C ARG A 92 12.85 -19.37 16.53
N SER A 93 12.25 -20.48 16.90
CA SER A 93 12.98 -21.64 17.43
C SER A 93 13.97 -22.18 16.38
N PRO A 94 15.17 -22.63 16.78
CA PRO A 94 16.13 -23.27 15.87
C PRO A 94 15.58 -24.50 15.16
N ASN A 95 14.61 -25.19 15.75
CA ASN A 95 13.94 -26.36 15.17
C ASN A 95 12.69 -26.01 14.34
N GLY A 96 12.38 -24.71 14.16
CA GLY A 96 11.26 -24.22 13.36
C GLY A 96 9.86 -24.47 13.94
N MET A 97 9.73 -25.15 15.09
CA MET A 97 8.41 -25.54 15.64
C MET A 97 7.67 -24.41 16.35
N THR A 98 8.38 -23.36 16.77
CA THR A 98 7.79 -22.23 17.50
C THR A 98 8.26 -20.93 16.88
N SER A 99 7.33 -20.07 16.49
CA SER A 99 7.61 -18.67 16.17
C SER A 99 6.68 -17.75 16.95
N LEU A 100 7.22 -16.63 17.37
CA LEU A 100 6.47 -15.54 17.97
C LEU A 100 6.67 -14.31 17.10
N ASP A 101 5.57 -13.86 16.51
CA ASP A 101 5.55 -12.69 15.65
C ASP A 101 4.66 -11.61 16.29
N ALA A 102 5.15 -10.38 16.31
CA ALA A 102 4.39 -9.20 16.72
C ALA A 102 3.93 -8.46 15.48
N THR A 103 2.62 -8.20 15.39
CA THR A 103 2.05 -7.43 14.30
C THR A 103 1.27 -6.24 14.86
N GLY A 104 1.50 -5.06 14.32
CA GLY A 104 0.72 -3.86 14.62
C GLY A 104 0.27 -3.20 13.32
N SER A 105 -0.95 -2.71 13.31
CA SER A 105 -1.49 -1.92 12.20
C SER A 105 -2.13 -0.65 12.75
N TYR A 106 -2.04 0.41 11.97
CA TYR A 106 -2.68 1.68 12.24
C TYR A 106 -3.29 2.16 10.94
N GLN A 107 -4.59 2.41 10.95
CA GLN A 107 -5.29 2.95 9.80
C GLN A 107 -6.10 4.15 10.21
N ARG A 108 -6.01 5.23 9.44
CA ARG A 108 -6.81 6.43 9.66
C ARG A 108 -7.36 6.95 8.36
N GLN A 109 -8.66 7.19 8.32
CA GLN A 109 -9.33 7.83 7.19
C GLN A 109 -9.65 9.29 7.53
N PHE A 110 -9.28 10.19 6.63
CA PHE A 110 -9.49 11.62 6.72
C PHE A 110 -10.49 12.06 5.65
N GLY A 111 -11.70 12.45 6.06
CA GLY A 111 -12.76 12.88 5.14
C GLY A 111 -13.51 11.73 4.46
N GLY A 112 -14.59 12.10 3.76
CA GLY A 112 -15.55 11.17 3.13
C GLY A 112 -16.97 11.35 3.70
N PRO A 113 -18.02 10.87 3.00
CA PRO A 113 -19.42 11.03 3.41
C PRO A 113 -19.78 10.35 4.74
N PHE A 114 -18.90 9.49 5.28
CA PHE A 114 -19.10 8.77 6.54
C PHE A 114 -18.18 9.23 7.70
N GLY A 115 -17.46 10.35 7.54
CA GLY A 115 -16.61 10.92 8.60
C GLY A 115 -15.33 10.13 8.88
N THR A 116 -14.53 10.64 9.83
CA THR A 116 -13.22 10.10 10.24
C THR A 116 -13.39 8.74 10.94
N SER A 117 -13.46 7.63 10.18
CA SER A 117 -13.50 6.29 10.77
C SER A 117 -12.21 6.05 11.55
N ARG A 118 -12.35 5.86 12.87
CA ARG A 118 -11.27 5.41 13.77
C ARG A 118 -11.02 3.91 13.52
N PRO A 119 -9.78 3.43 13.56
CA PRO A 119 -9.51 1.99 13.58
C PRO A 119 -10.02 1.40 14.90
N ASN A 120 -10.58 0.20 14.84
CA ASN A 120 -10.77 -0.67 16.01
C ASN A 120 -9.43 -1.24 16.47
#